data_AF-A0A3C0DIU8-F1
#
_entry.id   AF-A0A3C0DIU8-F1
#
_cell.length_a   1.000
_cell.length_b   1.000
_cell.length_c   1.000
_cell.angle_alpha   90.00
_cell.angle_beta   90.00
_cell.angle_gamma   90.00
#
_symmetry.space_group_name_H-M   'P 1'
#
loop_
_entity.id
_entity.type
_entity.pdbx_description
1 polymer ?
#
loop_
_entity_poly.entity_id
_entity_poly.type
_entity_poly.pdbx_seq_one_letter_code
_entity_poly.pdbx_strand_id
1 'polypeptide(L)' 'PYRGAIAYVRVMEGTMRQGMKIRMMAGQNDYEVVEVGTFRPRAVAVEELSAGEVGYVMASIK' A
#
# COMPACT_ATOMS: atom_id res chain seq x y z
N PRO A 1 10.27 -14.25 8.77
CA PRO A 1 9.97 -14.07 7.33
C PRO A 1 9.74 -12.58 7.03
N TYR A 2 10.69 -11.97 6.31
CA TYR A 2 10.71 -10.53 6.02
C TYR A 2 9.51 -10.14 5.14
N ARG A 3 8.74 -9.13 5.55
CA ARG A 3 7.52 -8.67 4.85
C ARG A 3 7.79 -7.80 3.60
N GLY A 4 8.99 -7.89 3.01
CA GLY A 4 9.42 -7.02 1.92
C GLY A 4 9.58 -5.55 2.34
N ALA A 5 9.44 -4.63 1.38
CA ALA A 5 9.46 -3.19 1.63
C ALA A 5 8.06 -2.69 2.03
N ILE A 6 8.01 -1.85 3.07
CA ILE A 6 6.80 -1.18 3.53
C ILE A 6 6.87 0.27 3.07
N ALA A 7 5.93 0.68 2.21
CA ALA A 7 5.81 2.06 1.77
C ALA A 7 4.74 2.79 2.57
N TYR A 8 5.08 3.93 3.15
CA TYR A 8 4.10 4.83 3.77
C TYR A 8 3.52 5.73 2.70
N VAL A 9 2.19 5.73 2.56
CA VAL A 9 1.50 6.43 1.48
C VAL A 9 0.32 7.22 2.01
N ARG A 10 -0.02 8.28 1.26
CA ARG A 10 -1.30 8.97 1.37
C ARG A 10 -2.04 8.76 0.06
N VAL A 11 -3.27 8.30 0.14
CA VAL A 11 -4.13 8.20 -1.05
C VAL A 11 -4.65 9.59 -1.36
N MET A 12 -4.20 10.16 -2.48
CA MET A 12 -4.69 11.47 -2.92
C MET A 12 -6.02 11.35 -3.66
N GLU A 13 -6.18 10.30 -4.47
CA GLU A 13 -7.36 10.06 -5.28
C GLU A 13 -7.58 8.54 -5.45
N GLY A 14 -8.84 8.13 -5.56
CA GLY A 14 -9.23 6.73 -5.74
C GLY A 14 -9.17 5.90 -4.45
N THR A 15 -9.01 4.59 -4.64
CA THR A 15 -8.98 3.60 -3.56
C THR A 15 -7.89 2.56 -3.82
N MET A 16 -7.21 2.12 -2.77
CA MET A 16 -6.20 1.07 -2.81
C MET A 16 -6.66 -0.14 -2.02
N ARG A 17 -6.54 -1.33 -2.61
CA ARG A 17 -6.97 -2.61 -2.02
C ARG A 17 -5.89 -3.67 -2.12
N GLN A 18 -5.95 -4.67 -1.24
CA GLN A 18 -5.16 -5.88 -1.35
C GLN A 18 -5.44 -6.60 -2.69
N GLY A 19 -4.40 -7.15 -3.33
CA GLY A 19 -4.47 -7.81 -4.64
C GLY A 19 -4.53 -6.87 -5.83
N MET A 20 -4.54 -5.55 -5.61
CA MET A 20 -4.51 -4.58 -6.70
C MET A 20 -3.11 -4.50 -7.31
N LYS A 21 -3.04 -4.41 -8.65
CA LYS A 21 -1.78 -4.08 -9.34
C LYS A 21 -1.53 -2.57 -9.26
N ILE A 22 -0.36 -2.19 -8.77
CA ILE A 22 0.11 -0.82 -8.71
C ILE A 22 1.32 -0.63 -9.61
N ARG A 23 1.44 0.54 -10.23
CA ARG A 23 2.58 0.92 -11.05
C ARG A 23 3.39 1.99 -10.35
N MET A 24 4.66 1.73 -10.11
CA MET A 24 5.60 2.75 -9.66
C MET A 24 5.98 3.63 -10.84
N MET A 25 5.46 4.86 -10.87
CA MET A 25 5.62 5.77 -12.03
C MET A 25 7.10 6.11 -12.34
N ALA A 26 7.96 6.16 -11.31
CA ALA A 26 9.39 6.44 -11.50
C ALA A 26 10.14 5.29 -12.18
N GLY A 27 9.83 4.04 -11.80
CA GLY A 27 10.51 2.84 -12.31
C GLY A 27 9.78 2.12 -13.44
N GLN A 28 8.54 2.52 -13.75
CA GLN A 28 7.62 1.84 -14.67
C GLN A 28 7.40 0.35 -14.36
N ASN A 29 7.65 -0.03 -13.11
CA ASN A 29 7.50 -1.40 -12.64
C ASN A 29 6.11 -1.60 -12.04
N ASP A 30 5.50 -2.73 -12.39
CA ASP A 30 4.23 -3.16 -11.85
C ASP A 30 4.46 -4.10 -10.67
N TYR A 31 3.76 -3.85 -9.57
CA TYR A 31 3.78 -4.67 -8.37
C TYR A 31 2.36 -5.02 -7.94
N GLU A 32 2.23 -6.09 -7.20
CA GLU A 32 0.96 -6.49 -6.58
C GLU A 32 0.95 -6.09 -5.11
N VAL A 33 -0.15 -5.47 -4.69
CA VAL A 33 -0.36 -5.08 -3.31
C VAL A 33 -0.65 -6.32 -2.48
N VAL A 34 0.27 -6.64 -1.55
CA VAL A 34 0.15 -7.78 -0.65
C VAL A 34 -0.72 -7.44 0.55
N GLU A 35 -0.63 -6.22 1.06
CA GLU A 35 -1.42 -5.75 2.20
C GLU A 35 -1.51 -4.21 2.19
N VAL A 36 -2.64 -3.69 2.63
CA VAL A 36 -2.81 -2.26 2.96
C VAL A 36 -3.23 -2.12 4.41
N GLY A 37 -2.86 -1.01 5.03
CA GLY A 37 -3.19 -0.78 6.44
C GLY A 37 -3.12 0.69 6.82
N THR A 38 -3.73 1.03 7.94
CA THR A 38 -3.63 2.36 8.55
C THR A 38 -2.83 2.28 9.85
N PHE A 39 -2.28 3.40 10.29
CA PHE A 39 -1.72 3.52 11.63
C PHE A 39 -2.76 4.09 12.59
N ARG A 40 -3.22 3.28 13.55
CA ARG A 40 -4.07 3.72 14.65
C ARG A 40 -3.75 2.94 15.93
N PRO A 41 -2.98 3.47 16.89
CA PRO A 41 -1.59 3.96 16.79
C PRO A 41 -0.56 2.87 16.42
N ARG A 42 -0.97 1.60 16.35
CA ARG A 42 -0.19 0.49 15.78
C ARG A 42 -0.60 0.26 14.32
N ALA A 43 0.22 -0.46 13.56
CA ALA A 43 -0.12 -0.88 12.21
C ALA A 43 -1.32 -1.86 12.25
N VAL A 44 -2.42 -1.48 11.61
CA VAL A 44 -3.63 -2.30 11.49
C VAL A 44 -3.91 -2.49 10.00
N ALA A 45 -3.95 -3.75 9.56
CA ALA A 45 -4.35 -4.09 8.20
C ALA A 45 -5.83 -3.74 8.00
N VAL A 46 -6.14 -3.12 6.86
CA VAL A 46 -7.50 -2.77 6.46
C VAL A 46 -7.79 -3.34 5.08
N GLU A 47 -9.07 -3.48 4.73
CA GLU A 47 -9.45 -4.01 3.41
C GLU A 47 -9.13 -3.03 2.29
N GLU A 48 -9.29 -1.73 2.55
CA GLU A 48 -9.03 -0.67 1.59
C GLU A 48 -8.54 0.62 2.25
N LEU A 49 -7.74 1.38 1.50
CA LEU A 49 -7.39 2.76 1.79
C LEU A 49 -8.07 3.67 0.76
N SER A 50 -8.87 4.61 1.22
CA SER A 50 -9.61 5.55 0.37
C SER A 50 -8.94 6.91 0.29
N ALA A 51 -9.32 7.72 -0.70
CA ALA A 51 -8.82 9.08 -0.88
C ALA A 51 -8.94 9.91 0.41
N GLY A 52 -7.84 10.54 0.79
CA GLY A 52 -7.69 11.29 2.04
C GLY A 52 -7.06 10.49 3.18
N GLU A 53 -7.05 9.16 3.10
CA GLU A 53 -6.46 8.30 4.14
C GLU A 53 -4.93 8.19 4.02
N VAL A 54 -4.29 8.05 5.16
CA VAL A 54 -2.83 7.86 5.29
C VAL A 54 -2.59 6.50 5.90
N GLY A 55 -1.71 5.72 5.28
CA GLY A 55 -1.48 4.35 5.67
C GLY A 55 -0.14 3.81 5.21
N TYR A 56 -0.04 2.49 5.22
CA TYR A 56 1.05 1.76 4.62
C TYR A 56 0.56 0.80 3.56
N VAL A 57 1.45 0.50 2.63
CA VAL A 57 1.28 -0.46 1.57
C VAL A 57 2.46 -1.40 1.62
N MET A 58 2.16 -2.68 1.65
CA MET A 58 3.16 -3.73 1.45
C MET A 58 3.00 -4.26 0.04
N ALA A 59 4.10 -4.19 -0.70
CA ALA A 59 4.23 -4.82 -2.00
C ALA A 59 5.58 -5.52 -2.04
N SER A 60 5.69 -6.59 -2.82
CA SER A 60 6.95 -7.33 -3.03
C SER A 60 7.94 -6.54 -3.89
N ILE A 61 8.23 -5.30 -3.49
CA ILE A 61 9.24 -4.43 -4.07
C ILE A 61 10.59 -4.95 -3.57
N LYS A 62 11.46 -5.31 -4.51
CA LYS A 62 12.86 -5.66 -4.26
C LYS A 62 13.76 -4.51 -4.66
#